data_AF-Q326Z0-F1
#
_entry.id   AF-Q326Z0-F1
#
_cell.length_a   1.000
_cell.length_b   1.000
_cell.length_c   1.000
_cell.angle_alpha   90.00
_cell.angle_beta   90.00
_cell.angle_gamma   90.00
#
_symmetry.space_group_name_H-M   'P 1'
#
loop_
_entity.id
_entity.type
_entity.pdbx_description
1 polymer ?
#
loop_
_entity_poly.entity_id
_entity_poly.type
_entity_poly.pdbx_seq_one_letter_code
_entity_poly.pdbx_strand_id
1 'polypeptide(L)' 'MAASLRRQGLRAKASRKFSPVSYRAHGLPVSENLLEQDFYASGPNQKWAGDITYLRTDEVRLHPVSTEPHAF' A
#
# COMPACT_ATOMS: atom_id res chain seq x y z
N MET A 1 -1.11 -33.47 -11.74
CA MET A 1 -0.44 -32.91 -10.53
C MET A 1 -0.62 -33.76 -9.27
N ALA A 2 -1.83 -34.17 -8.88
CA ALA A 2 -2.05 -34.92 -7.63
C ALA A 2 -1.22 -36.22 -7.49
N ALA A 3 -1.06 -36.97 -8.59
CA ALA A 3 -0.21 -38.18 -8.60
C ALA A 3 1.27 -37.87 -8.28
N SER A 4 1.79 -36.74 -8.76
CA SER A 4 3.17 -36.31 -8.48
C SER A 4 3.37 -35.95 -7.02
N LEU A 5 2.42 -35.22 -6.41
CA LEU A 5 2.47 -34.87 -4.99
C LEU A 5 2.50 -36.14 -4.13
N ARG A 6 1.62 -37.11 -4.42
CA ARG A 6 1.56 -38.38 -3.69
C ARG A 6 2.85 -39.19 -3.79
N ARG A 7 3.46 -39.29 -4.99
CA ARG A 7 4.75 -39.96 -5.18
C ARG A 7 5.86 -39.35 -4.31
N GLN A 8 5.79 -38.04 -4.08
CA GLN A 8 6.76 -37.30 -3.28
C GLN A 8 6.40 -37.23 -1.79
N GLY A 9 5.32 -37.89 -1.35
CA GLY A 9 4.81 -37.76 0.03
C GLY A 9 4.21 -36.39 0.35
N LEU A 10 4.00 -35.54 -0.65
CA LEU A 10 3.44 -34.19 -0.49
C LEU A 10 1.91 -34.22 -0.50
N ARG A 11 1.30 -33.36 0.31
CA ARG A 11 -0.14 -33.09 0.32
C ARG A 11 -0.40 -31.62 0.08
N ALA A 12 -1.46 -31.31 -0.68
CA ALA A 12 -1.91 -29.94 -0.84
C ALA A 12 -2.34 -29.40 0.53
N LYS A 13 -1.77 -28.27 0.95
CA LYS A 13 -2.21 -27.53 2.13
C LYS A 13 -3.30 -26.56 1.69
N ALA A 14 -4.47 -26.62 2.32
CA ALA A 14 -5.49 -25.61 2.10
C ALA A 14 -4.92 -24.24 2.50
N SER A 15 -5.09 -23.24 1.64
CA SER A 15 -4.74 -21.87 2.00
C SER A 15 -5.55 -21.44 3.23
N ARG A 16 -4.92 -20.71 4.15
CA ARG A 16 -5.64 -20.09 5.27
C ARG A 16 -6.65 -19.10 4.69
N LYS A 17 -7.88 -19.09 5.19
CA LYS A 17 -8.84 -18.03 4.84
C LYS A 17 -8.21 -16.68 5.17
N PHE A 18 -8.10 -15.81 4.17
CA PHE A 18 -7.67 -14.43 4.37
C PHE A 18 -8.87 -13.66 4.90
N SER A 19 -8.77 -13.20 6.14
CA SER A 19 -9.71 -12.22 6.68
C SER A 19 -9.09 -10.84 6.46
N PRO A 20 -9.66 -9.99 5.59
CA PRO A 20 -9.22 -8.60 5.51
C PRO A 20 -9.42 -7.95 6.88
N VAL A 21 -8.44 -7.17 7.32
CA VAL A 21 -8.64 -6.27 8.46
C VAL A 21 -9.70 -5.25 8.05
N SER A 22 -10.75 -5.10 8.86
CA SER A 22 -11.72 -4.04 8.63
C SER A 22 -11.10 -2.70 8.99
N TYR A 23 -11.21 -1.72 8.10
CA TYR A 23 -10.88 -0.34 8.44
C TYR A 23 -11.90 0.14 9.49
N ARG A 24 -11.42 0.86 10.51
CA ARG A 24 -12.30 1.59 11.42
C ARG A 24 -12.32 3.03 10.97
N ALA A 25 -13.50 3.62 10.77
CA ALA A 25 -13.58 5.04 10.57
C ALA A 25 -13.10 5.75 11.84
N HIS A 26 -12.05 6.57 11.70
CA HIS A 26 -11.47 7.31 12.84
C HIS A 26 -12.22 8.62 13.14
N GLY A 27 -13.22 8.97 12.33
CA GLY A 27 -13.96 10.23 12.45
C GLY A 27 -13.11 11.48 12.20
N LEU A 28 -11.87 11.32 11.75
CA LEU A 28 -11.00 12.42 11.37
C LEU A 28 -11.45 12.98 10.01
N PRO A 29 -11.41 14.31 9.81
CA PRO A 29 -11.71 14.89 8.52
C PRO A 29 -10.73 14.37 7.48
N VAL A 30 -11.26 13.92 6.35
CA VAL A 30 -10.47 13.64 5.15
C VAL A 30 -10.35 14.95 4.39
N SER A 31 -9.12 15.35 4.04
CA SER A 31 -8.88 16.53 3.22
C SER A 31 -9.50 16.35 1.83
N GLU A 32 -10.08 17.42 1.28
CA GLU A 32 -10.63 17.40 -0.07
C GLU A 32 -9.54 17.07 -1.11
N ASN A 33 -9.88 16.24 -2.10
CA ASN A 33 -9.00 15.93 -3.23
C ASN A 33 -9.06 17.09 -4.24
N LEU A 34 -8.27 18.13 -4.00
CA LEU A 34 -8.26 19.34 -4.85
C LEU A 34 -7.72 19.09 -6.27
N LEU A 35 -6.94 18.03 -6.46
CA LEU A 35 -6.33 17.73 -7.75
C LEU A 35 -7.21 16.83 -8.63
N GLU A 36 -8.06 15.99 -8.04
CA GLU A 36 -8.87 15.01 -8.79
C GLU A 36 -8.06 14.17 -9.81
N GLN A 37 -6.80 13.87 -9.48
CA GLN A 37 -5.83 13.21 -10.40
C GLN A 37 -5.44 14.04 -11.64
N ASP A 38 -5.83 15.31 -11.74
CA ASP A 38 -5.26 16.25 -12.68
C ASP A 38 -3.86 16.69 -12.19
N PHE A 39 -2.82 16.19 -12.86
CA PHE A 39 -1.43 16.56 -12.62
C PHE A 39 -0.89 17.57 -13.64
N TYR A 40 -1.73 18.13 -14.51
CA TYR A 40 -1.31 19.17 -15.43
C TYR A 40 -1.10 20.50 -14.69
N ALA A 41 0.08 21.09 -14.81
CA ALA A 41 0.39 22.41 -14.27
C ALA A 41 0.90 23.31 -15.40
N SER A 42 0.45 24.56 -15.43
CA SER A 42 0.86 25.55 -16.43
C SER A 42 2.19 26.23 -16.08
N GLY A 43 2.70 26.00 -14.88
CA GLY A 43 3.94 26.57 -14.37
C GLY A 43 4.35 25.90 -13.06
N PRO A 44 5.59 26.11 -12.61
CA PRO A 44 6.13 25.44 -11.43
C PRO A 44 5.40 25.83 -10.14
N ASN A 45 5.41 24.92 -9.16
CA ASN A 45 4.81 25.09 -7.83
C ASN A 45 3.29 25.29 -7.84
N GLN A 46 2.58 24.71 -8.81
CA GLN A 46 1.12 24.70 -8.82
C GLN A 46 0.55 23.43 -8.20
N LYS A 47 1.29 22.31 -8.30
CA LYS A 47 0.87 21.01 -7.76
C LYS A 47 2.07 20.30 -7.14
N TRP A 48 1.83 19.62 -6.01
CA TRP A 48 2.84 18.81 -5.32
C TRP A 48 2.33 17.40 -5.13
N ALA A 49 3.14 16.41 -5.47
CA ALA A 49 2.86 15.00 -5.22
C ALA A 49 4.06 14.37 -4.50
N GLY A 50 3.77 13.40 -3.62
CA GLY A 50 4.78 12.63 -2.92
C GLY A 50 4.29 11.20 -2.67
N ASP A 51 5.21 10.25 -2.70
CA ASP A 51 4.94 8.84 -2.40
C ASP A 51 5.25 8.53 -0.92
N ILE A 52 4.54 7.56 -0.36
CA ILE A 52 4.84 7.02 0.98
C ILE A 52 5.50 5.65 0.81
N THR A 53 6.76 5.55 1.18
CA THR A 53 7.47 4.27 1.23
C THR A 53 7.44 3.71 2.65
N TYR A 54 6.93 2.48 2.81
CA TYR A 54 6.96 1.77 4.08
C TYR A 54 8.19 0.86 4.15
N LEU A 55 9.13 1.18 5.04
CA LEU A 55 10.23 0.27 5.38
C LEU A 55 9.78 -0.66 6.51
N ARG A 56 9.99 -1.96 6.33
CA ARG A 56 9.72 -2.97 7.37
C ARG A 56 10.91 -3.03 8.31
N THR A 57 10.67 -2.79 9.60
CA THR A 57 11.63 -2.99 10.69
C THR A 57 11.21 -4.17 11.57
N ASP A 58 12.18 -4.85 12.18
CA ASP A 58 11.94 -5.97 13.11
C ASP A 58 11.25 -5.52 14.41
N GLU A 59 11.42 -4.24 14.76
CA GLU A 59 10.68 -3.56 15.81
C GLU A 59 9.61 -2.69 15.15
N VAL A 60 8.36 -3.19 15.10
CA VAL A 60 7.30 -2.54 14.31
C VAL A 60 6.90 -1.19 14.91
N ARG A 61 7.38 -0.12 14.29
CA ARG A 61 6.63 1.13 14.14
C ARG A 61 6.84 1.66 12.72
N LEU A 62 5.74 1.87 12.00
CA LEU A 62 5.77 2.52 10.68
C LEU A 62 6.22 3.97 10.89
N HIS A 63 7.39 4.32 10.37
CA HIS A 63 7.81 5.71 10.23
C HIS A 63 7.76 6.06 8.74
N PRO A 64 7.05 7.13 8.34
CA PRO A 64 7.14 7.62 6.97
C PRO A 64 8.59 8.07 6.73
N VAL A 65 9.27 7.44 5.78
CA VAL A 65 10.53 7.99 5.25
C VAL A 65 10.13 8.98 4.15
N SER A 66 10.45 10.26 4.36
CA SER A 66 10.21 11.31 3.36
C SER A 66 11.03 11.01 2.12
N THR A 67 10.36 10.77 1.00
CA THR A 67 10.96 10.98 -0.32
C THR A 67 10.60 12.40 -0.76
N GLU A 68 11.59 13.16 -1.23
CA GLU A 68 11.43 14.53 -1.71
C GLU A 68 10.21 14.63 -2.66
N PRO A 69 9.25 15.53 -2.40
CA PRO A 69 8.11 15.69 -3.29
C PRO A 69 8.57 16.26 -4.63
N HIS A 70 8.07 15.68 -5.72
CA HIS A 70 8.27 16.20 -7.07
C HIS A 70 7.24 17.30 -7.33
N ALA A 71 7.73 18.51 -7.62
CA ALA A 71 6.89 19.64 -8.01
C ALA A 71 6.56 19.57 -9.49
N PHE A 72 5.28 19.77 -9.82
CA PHE A 72 4.78 19.91 -11.19
C PHE A 72 4.22 21.32 -11.39
#